data_AF-A0A2U9IFC1-F1
#
_entry.id   AF-A0A2U9IFC1-F1
#
_cell.length_a   1.000
_cell.length_b   1.000
_cell.length_c   1.000
_cell.angle_alpha   90.00
_cell.angle_beta   90.00
_cell.angle_gamma   90.00
#
_symmetry.space_group_name_H-M   'P 1'
#
loop_
_entity.id
_entity.type
_entity.pdbx_description
1 polymer ?
#
loop_
_entity_poly.entity_id
_entity_poly.type
_entity_poly.pdbx_seq_one_letter_code
_entity_poly.pdbx_strand_id
1 'polypeptide(L)' 'MQCYIKSGDQICVMICGKVICDSETVKDYGHLCESCVKGDRKACQEMLDRYGCWSSTGWWL' A
#
# COMPACT_ATOMS: atom_id res chain seq x y z
N MET A 1 0.31 -8.86 6.36
CA MET A 1 -0.15 -8.01 5.24
C MET A 1 1.05 -7.73 4.36
N GLN A 2 1.02 -8.08 3.06
CA GLN A 2 2.13 -7.79 2.15
C GLN A 2 1.89 -6.42 1.51
N CYS A 3 2.80 -5.48 1.74
CA CYS A 3 2.73 -4.13 1.16
C CYS A 3 3.16 -4.12 -0.30
N TYR A 4 4.09 -5.01 -0.66
CA TYR A 4 4.66 -5.13 -1.99
C TYR A 4 4.30 -6.46 -2.62
N ILE A 5 4.11 -6.45 -3.93
CA ILE A 5 3.89 -7.61 -4.78
C ILE A 5 4.96 -7.61 -5.88
N LYS A 6 5.50 -8.79 -6.18
CA LYS A 6 6.43 -8.97 -7.31
C LYS A 6 5.64 -9.31 -8.56
N SER A 7 5.80 -8.50 -9.60
CA SER A 7 5.26 -8.76 -10.94
C SER A 7 6.43 -8.83 -11.92
N GLY A 8 6.93 -10.04 -12.16
CA GLY A 8 8.18 -10.25 -12.90
C GLY A 8 9.39 -9.67 -12.13
N ASP A 9 10.17 -8.82 -12.80
CA ASP A 9 11.31 -8.11 -12.21
C ASP A 9 10.92 -6.79 -11.50
N GLN A 10 9.63 -6.42 -11.52
CA GLN A 10 9.15 -5.17 -10.94
C GLN A 10 8.52 -5.39 -9.55
N ILE A 11 8.79 -4.45 -8.66
CA ILE A 11 8.12 -4.33 -7.36
C ILE A 11 6.93 -3.39 -7.57
N CYS A 12 5.75 -3.89 -7.25
CA CYS A 12 4.50 -3.16 -7.35
C CYS A 12 3.80 -3.15 -6.00
N VAL A 13 2.81 -2.30 -5.85
CA VAL A 13 1.92 -2.25 -4.69
C VAL A 13 0.49 -2.48 -5.15
N MET A 14 -0.32 -3.10 -4.30
CA MET A 14 -1.75 -3.21 -4.56
C MET A 14 -2.46 -2.12 -3.77
N ILE A 15 -3.05 -1.17 -4.49
CA ILE A 15 -3.81 -0.05 -3.93
C ILE A 15 -5.25 -0.23 -4.40
N CYS A 16 -6.18 -0.45 -3.48
CA CYS A 16 -7.61 -0.61 -3.80
C CYS A 16 -7.89 -1.69 -4.88
N GLY A 17 -7.15 -2.81 -4.88
CA GLY A 17 -7.31 -3.86 -5.90
C GLY A 17 -6.68 -3.53 -7.27
N LYS A 18 -6.02 -2.38 -7.42
CA LYS A 18 -5.22 -2.05 -8.60
C LYS A 18 -3.74 -2.30 -8.32
N VAL A 19 -3.06 -2.94 -9.26
CA VAL A 19 -1.61 -3.12 -9.23
C VAL A 19 -0.96 -1.86 -9.79
N ILE A 20 -0.12 -1.21 -8.98
CA ILE A 20 0.65 -0.04 -9.39
C ILE A 20 2.14 -0.37 -9.24
N CYS A 21 2.86 -0.32 -10.34
CA CYS A 21 4.31 -0.57 -10.42
C CYS A 21 5.13 0.71 -10.60
N ASP A 22 4.47 1.87 -10.56
CA ASP A 22 5.11 3.17 -10.62
C ASP A 22 6.04 3.36 -9.41
N SER A 23 7.30 3.69 -9.65
CA SER A 23 8.35 3.66 -8.62
C SER A 23 8.13 4.72 -7.53
N GLU A 24 7.58 5.89 -7.87
CA GLU A 24 7.26 6.94 -6.91
C GLU A 24 6.11 6.51 -6.01
N THR A 25 5.03 6.00 -6.61
CA THR A 25 3.86 5.49 -5.89
C THR A 25 4.22 4.28 -5.01
N VAL A 26 5.02 3.34 -5.52
CA VAL A 26 5.49 2.16 -4.79
C VAL A 26 6.31 2.56 -3.57
N LYS A 27 7.15 3.59 -3.69
CA LYS A 27 7.97 4.08 -2.57
C LYS A 27 7.12 4.79 -1.51
N ASP A 28 6.22 5.68 -1.91
CA ASP A 28 5.36 6.43 -0.99
C ASP A 28 4.37 5.50 -0.29
N TYR A 29 3.55 4.78 -1.05
CA TYR A 29 2.56 3.84 -0.51
C TYR A 29 3.23 2.70 0.26
N GLY A 30 4.32 2.15 -0.26
CA GLY A 30 5.07 1.08 0.38
C GLY A 30 5.58 1.49 1.76
N HIS A 31 6.15 2.69 1.88
CA HIS A 31 6.63 3.22 3.16
C HIS A 31 5.50 3.44 4.17
N LEU A 32 4.37 4.02 3.73
CA LEU A 32 3.19 4.22 4.57
C LEU A 32 2.60 2.87 5.03
N CYS A 33 2.50 1.90 4.13
CA CYS A 33 2.02 0.56 4.43
C CYS A 33 2.92 -0.15 5.44
N GLU A 34 4.25 -0.11 5.28
CA GLU A 34 5.17 -0.71 6.25
C GLU A 34 5.06 -0.07 7.64
N SER A 35 4.97 1.26 7.70
CA SER A 35 4.80 1.99 8.95
C SER A 35 3.46 1.67 9.62
N CYS A 36 2.38 1.59 8.83
CA CYS A 36 1.07 1.15 9.30
C CYS A 36 1.11 -0.28 9.86
N VAL A 37 1.73 -1.22 9.14
CA VAL A 37 1.88 -2.63 9.58
C VAL A 37 2.72 -2.74 10.85
N LYS A 38 3.69 -1.84 11.07
CA LYS A 38 4.49 -1.76 12.30
C LYS A 38 3.72 -1.15 13.49
N GLY A 39 2.50 -0.67 13.28
CA GLY A 39 1.63 -0.13 14.33
C GLY A 39 1.54 1.39 14.38
N ASP A 40 2.10 2.11 13.39
CA ASP A 40 1.92 3.56 13.29
C ASP A 40 0.52 3.89 12.75
N ARG A 41 -0.37 4.27 13.68
CA ARG A 41 -1.74 4.67 13.36
C ARG A 41 -1.82 5.89 12.45
N LYS A 42 -0.87 6.82 12.53
CA LYS A 42 -0.86 8.00 11.66
C LYS A 42 -0.54 7.61 10.22
N ALA A 43 0.41 6.70 10.03
CA ALA A 43 0.70 6.17 8.70
C ALA A 43 -0.50 5.44 8.10
N CYS A 44 -1.24 4.67 8.90
CA CYS A 44 -2.49 4.04 8.43
C CYS A 44 -3.54 5.07 8.00
N GLN A 45 -3.71 6.14 8.78
CA GLN A 45 -4.65 7.22 8.49
C GLN A 45 -4.23 7.98 7.23
N GLU A 46 -2.94 8.30 7.09
CA GLU A 46 -2.41 9.01 5.92
C GLU A 46 -2.52 8.17 4.65
N MET A 47 -2.29 6.86 4.75
CA MET A 47 -2.51 5.92 3.65
C MET A 47 -3.99 5.90 3.22
N LEU A 48 -4.92 5.92 4.19
CA LEU A 48 -6.35 6.01 3.92
C LEU A 48 -6.74 7.35 3.30
N ASP A 49 -6.21 8.47 3.80
CA ASP A 49 -6.55 9.82 3.31
C ASP A 49 -6.02 10.06 1.89
N ARG A 50 -4.80 9.60 1.59
CA ARG A 50 -4.19 9.78 0.26
C ARG A 50 -4.75 8.84 -0.80
N TYR A 51 -4.96 7.57 -0.42
CA TYR A 51 -5.27 6.50 -1.38
C TYR A 51 -6.71 5.99 -1.28
N GLY A 52 -7.47 6.44 -0.28
CA GLY A 52 -8.90 6.13 -0.11
C GLY A 52 -9.19 4.71 0.39
N CYS A 53 -8.18 3.89 0.66
CA CYS A 53 -8.34 2.48 0.99
C CYS A 53 -7.57 2.08 2.24
N TRP A 54 -8.27 1.43 3.18
CA TRP A 54 -7.70 0.95 4.43
C TRP A 54 -6.90 -0.37 4.26
N SER A 55 -7.05 -1.06 3.13
CA SER A 55 -6.31 -2.30 2.84
C SER A 55 -5.88 -2.38 1.38
N SER A 56 -4.71 -3.01 1.15
CA SER A 56 -4.21 -3.33 -0.18
C SER A 56 -5.13 -4.27 -0.96
N THR A 57 -6.05 -4.96 -0.28
CA THR A 57 -6.97 -5.94 -0.87
C THR A 57 -8.38 -5.41 -1.15
N GLY A 58 -8.70 -4.14 -0.86
CA GLY A 58 -9.98 -3.53 -1.25
C GLY A 58 -11.25 -4.12 -0.64
N TRP A 59 -11.17 -5.14 0.21
CA TRP A 59 -12.32 -5.78 0.84
C TRP A 59 -12.16 -5.85 2.35
N TRP A 60 -13.12 -5.23 3.04
CA TRP A 60 -13.63 -5.76 4.30
C TRP A 60 -14.57 -6.92 3.96
N LEU A 61 -14.12 -8.13 4.26
CA LEU A 61 -14.93 -9.23 4.78
C LEU A 61 -14.20 -9.78 6.01
#